data_AF-V4TS83-F1
#
_entry.id   AF-V4TS83-F1
#
_cell.length_a   1.000
_cell.length_b   1.000
_cell.length_c   1.000
_cell.angle_alpha   90.00
_cell.angle_beta   90.00
_cell.angle_gamma   90.00
#
_symmetry.space_group_name_H-M   'P 1'
#
loop_
_entity.id
_entity.type
_entity.pdbx_description
1 polymer ?
#
loop_
_entity_poly.entity_id
_entity_poly.type
_entity_poly.pdbx_seq_one_letter_code
_entity_poly.pdbx_strand_id
1 'polypeptide(L)'
;MMSASDLCATEDTVLLLLDYLVDPLLPARPSSRDIPSESLQQSVAKQVHAVVLLHNYYHIKQHRQLKFEGFESFSKLAVVLKPTLLAHMKLLQRSNDSELDDPDKQLSVTEKKIMDACDISNSLDASKDIPSTEGWPISKVAVLLIDSRKENCFLKHSSMTEGVFSLIEKDLDVSSCISEVMSEGKQKRKKIKVTRNFFEDAVDEDTLQQVAFSAVKEAADGKGINQNELIIIRSDVAYSLSKEKTMARFYIMQCKESKSDDVFEIPIRDAIDSSLQGPLVTKSSGKWTVTQVVDYFHLLPYAGIMSDWLSSPTTLPNCWNQSAVLQYMELFHLHNIYVQSGTPIEEKTFLACIILYFS
;
A
#
# COMPACT_ATOMS: atom_id res chain seq x y z
N MET A 1 -25.05 16.14 7.17
CA MET A 1 -25.70 15.35 6.10
C MET A 1 -25.20 15.89 4.78
N MET A 2 -24.42 15.12 4.01
CA MET A 2 -24.09 15.47 2.62
C MET A 2 -25.37 15.38 1.79
N SER A 3 -25.59 16.37 0.93
CA SER A 3 -26.76 16.39 0.06
C SER A 3 -26.58 15.38 -1.07
N ALA A 4 -27.67 14.80 -1.59
CA ALA A 4 -27.60 13.87 -2.72
C ALA A 4 -27.00 14.51 -4.00
N SER A 5 -26.91 15.84 -4.06
CA SER A 5 -26.26 16.61 -5.14
C SER A 5 -24.73 16.66 -5.08
N ASP A 6 -24.12 16.18 -4.00
CA ASP A 6 -22.66 16.17 -3.78
C ASP A 6 -22.02 14.80 -4.04
N LEU A 7 -22.80 13.82 -4.52
CA LEU A 7 -22.29 12.50 -4.91
C LEU A 7 -22.07 12.47 -6.43
N CYS A 8 -20.85 12.13 -6.85
CA CYS A 8 -20.57 11.83 -8.24
C CYS A 8 -21.21 10.47 -8.60
N ALA A 9 -21.90 10.37 -9.73
CA ALA A 9 -22.46 9.11 -10.18
C ALA A 9 -21.32 8.10 -10.44
N THR A 10 -21.59 6.81 -10.27
CA THR A 10 -20.62 5.73 -10.52
C THR A 10 -19.99 5.87 -11.90
N GLU A 11 -20.81 6.07 -12.92
CA GLU A 11 -20.39 6.21 -14.31
C GLU A 11 -19.46 7.42 -14.50
N ASP A 12 -19.81 8.56 -13.90
CA ASP A 12 -19.01 9.79 -13.96
C ASP A 12 -17.67 9.60 -13.24
N THR A 13 -17.65 8.98 -12.06
CA THR A 13 -16.41 8.71 -11.32
C THR A 13 -15.50 7.77 -12.10
N VAL A 14 -16.04 6.66 -12.62
CA VAL A 14 -15.27 5.70 -13.42
C VAL A 14 -14.72 6.38 -14.68
N LEU A 15 -15.53 7.19 -15.38
CA LEU A 15 -15.08 7.92 -16.55
C LEU A 15 -13.93 8.87 -16.23
N LEU A 16 -14.03 9.66 -15.16
CA LEU A 16 -12.97 10.58 -14.73
C LEU A 16 -11.66 9.84 -14.41
N LEU A 17 -11.75 8.71 -13.70
CA LEU A 17 -10.58 7.90 -13.37
C LEU A 17 -9.96 7.26 -14.61
N LEU A 18 -10.78 6.78 -15.56
CA LEU A 18 -10.31 6.27 -16.85
C LEU A 18 -9.65 7.36 -17.69
N ASP A 19 -10.23 8.55 -17.74
CA ASP A 19 -9.66 9.69 -18.46
C ASP A 19 -8.35 10.17 -17.85
N TYR A 20 -8.21 10.08 -16.53
CA TYR A 20 -7.00 10.50 -15.84
C TYR A 20 -5.86 9.48 -15.92
N LEU A 21 -6.15 8.20 -15.65
CA LEU A 21 -5.13 7.16 -15.50
C LEU A 21 -4.87 6.37 -16.79
N VAL A 22 -5.91 6.16 -17.61
CA VAL A 22 -5.85 5.21 -18.73
C VAL A 22 -5.71 5.92 -20.06
N ASP A 23 -6.49 6.99 -20.30
CA ASP A 23 -6.46 7.73 -21.58
C ASP A 23 -5.07 8.21 -22.00
N PRO A 24 -4.18 8.68 -21.11
CA PRO A 24 -2.82 9.08 -21.49
C PRO A 24 -1.99 7.96 -22.15
N LEU A 25 -2.35 6.70 -21.90
CA LEU A 25 -1.70 5.52 -22.48
C LEU A 25 -2.34 5.09 -23.81
N LEU A 26 -3.58 5.49 -24.08
CA LEU A 26 -4.32 5.03 -25.25
C LEU A 26 -3.94 5.84 -26.50
N PRO A 27 -3.94 5.21 -27.69
CA PRO A 27 -3.58 5.92 -28.91
C PRO A 27 -4.64 6.98 -29.26
N ALA A 28 -4.19 8.20 -29.55
CA ALA A 28 -5.05 9.32 -29.96
C ALA A 28 -5.88 9.05 -31.23
N ARG A 29 -5.48 8.05 -32.03
CA ARG A 29 -6.25 7.54 -33.16
C ARG A 29 -6.35 6.01 -33.06
N PRO A 30 -7.55 5.45 -32.84
CA PRO A 30 -7.72 4.00 -32.85
C PRO A 30 -7.51 3.49 -34.28
N SER A 31 -6.35 2.87 -34.53
CA SER A 31 -6.17 2.02 -35.71
C SER A 31 -6.85 0.69 -35.41
N SER A 32 -7.88 0.34 -36.17
CA SER A 32 -8.63 -0.92 -36.00
C SER A 32 -7.82 -2.18 -36.34
N ARG A 33 -6.55 -2.05 -36.76
CA ARG A 33 -5.74 -3.15 -37.27
C ARG A 33 -4.49 -3.46 -36.46
N ASP A 34 -4.10 -2.61 -35.52
CA ASP A 34 -2.85 -2.79 -34.78
C ASP A 34 -3.11 -3.45 -33.42
N ILE A 35 -2.59 -4.65 -33.25
CA ILE A 35 -2.59 -5.34 -31.95
C ILE A 35 -1.71 -4.51 -31.01
N PRO A 36 -2.22 -4.05 -29.85
CA PRO A 36 -1.41 -3.29 -28.90
C PRO A 36 -0.18 -4.09 -28.49
N SER A 37 0.99 -3.44 -28.40
CA SER A 37 2.21 -4.09 -27.93
C SER A 37 2.02 -4.67 -26.53
N GLU A 38 2.79 -5.72 -26.21
CA GLU A 38 2.72 -6.35 -24.89
C GLU A 38 2.99 -5.35 -23.76
N SER A 39 3.99 -4.47 -23.93
CA SER A 39 4.29 -3.40 -22.96
C SER A 39 3.11 -2.47 -22.73
N LEU A 40 2.42 -2.06 -23.80
CA LEU A 40 1.26 -1.19 -23.71
C LEU A 40 0.08 -1.93 -23.04
N GLN A 41 -0.14 -3.21 -23.37
CA GLN A 41 -1.16 -4.01 -22.70
C GLN A 41 -0.91 -4.11 -21.21
N GLN A 42 0.33 -4.31 -20.78
CA GLN A 42 0.69 -4.35 -19.35
C GLN A 42 0.45 -3.00 -18.67
N SER A 43 0.81 -1.90 -19.33
CA SER A 43 0.66 -0.54 -18.79
C SER A 43 -0.82 -0.17 -18.62
N VAL A 44 -1.63 -0.41 -19.66
CA VAL A 44 -3.09 -0.22 -19.61
C VAL A 44 -3.72 -1.12 -18.54
N ALA A 45 -3.30 -2.38 -18.46
CA ALA A 45 -3.83 -3.31 -17.46
C ALA A 45 -3.53 -2.85 -16.02
N LYS A 46 -2.34 -2.31 -15.75
CA LYS A 46 -1.98 -1.73 -14.45
C LYS A 46 -2.84 -0.51 -14.10
N GLN A 47 -3.08 0.38 -15.06
CA GLN A 47 -3.89 1.56 -14.80
C GLN A 47 -5.37 1.23 -14.63
N VAL A 48 -5.91 0.30 -15.42
CA VAL A 48 -7.27 -0.19 -15.22
C VAL A 48 -7.43 -0.88 -13.85
N HIS A 49 -6.43 -1.66 -13.42
CA HIS A 49 -6.40 -2.21 -12.06
C HIS A 49 -6.49 -1.12 -10.97
N ALA A 50 -5.75 -0.02 -11.13
CA ALA A 50 -5.83 1.13 -10.22
C ALA A 50 -7.23 1.76 -10.22
N VAL A 51 -7.84 1.97 -11.39
CA VAL A 51 -9.21 2.51 -11.51
C VAL A 51 -10.22 1.62 -10.75
N VAL A 52 -10.13 0.30 -10.89
CA VAL A 52 -11.01 -0.64 -10.19
C VAL A 52 -10.84 -0.51 -8.68
N LEU A 53 -9.61 -0.50 -8.15
CA LEU A 53 -9.37 -0.36 -6.71
C LEU A 53 -9.86 0.99 -6.17
N LEU A 54 -9.56 2.07 -6.89
CA LEU A 54 -9.98 3.43 -6.55
C LEU A 54 -11.52 3.52 -6.49
N HIS A 55 -12.23 2.95 -7.46
CA HIS A 55 -13.68 2.91 -7.42
C HIS A 55 -14.20 1.93 -6.35
N ASN A 56 -13.95 0.63 -6.53
CA ASN A 56 -14.64 -0.44 -5.80
C ASN A 56 -14.25 -0.55 -4.33
N TYR A 57 -13.11 -0.02 -3.94
CA TYR A 57 -12.71 0.02 -2.54
C TYR A 57 -12.74 1.44 -2.00
N TYR A 58 -11.93 2.36 -2.52
CA TYR A 58 -11.77 3.67 -1.90
C TYR A 58 -12.98 4.60 -2.06
N HIS A 59 -13.56 4.71 -3.26
CA HIS A 59 -14.72 5.54 -3.52
C HIS A 59 -15.97 5.02 -2.79
N ILE A 60 -16.21 3.71 -2.85
CA ILE A 60 -17.32 3.07 -2.14
C ILE A 60 -17.15 3.22 -0.62
N LYS A 61 -15.93 3.12 -0.10
CA LYS A 61 -15.66 3.33 1.33
C LYS A 61 -15.98 4.76 1.76
N GLN A 62 -15.65 5.76 0.93
CA GLN A 62 -16.02 7.16 1.15
C GLN A 62 -17.54 7.41 1.04
N HIS A 63 -18.22 6.60 0.23
CA HIS A 63 -19.65 6.73 -0.05
C HIS A 63 -20.38 5.39 0.06
N ARG A 64 -20.61 4.93 1.30
CA ARG A 64 -21.18 3.60 1.62
C ARG A 64 -22.55 3.27 0.99
N GLN A 65 -23.19 4.24 0.33
CA GLN A 65 -24.43 4.07 -0.42
C GLN A 65 -24.22 3.55 -1.86
N LEU A 66 -22.99 3.63 -2.37
CA LEU A 66 -22.62 3.13 -3.70
C LEU A 66 -22.52 1.60 -3.69
N LYS A 67 -22.76 1.00 -4.86
CA LYS A 67 -22.70 -0.44 -5.05
C LYS A 67 -21.36 -0.86 -5.60
N PHE A 68 -20.91 -2.02 -5.15
CA PHE A 68 -19.74 -2.70 -5.69
C PHE A 68 -20.01 -3.17 -7.12
N GLU A 69 -19.09 -2.88 -8.03
CA GLU A 69 -19.17 -3.33 -9.43
C GLU A 69 -18.34 -4.59 -9.63
N GLY A 70 -18.99 -5.73 -9.87
CA GLY A 70 -18.31 -6.98 -10.15
C GLY A 70 -17.56 -6.96 -11.49
N PHE A 71 -16.67 -7.93 -11.70
CA PHE A 71 -15.81 -8.06 -12.89
C PHE A 71 -16.56 -7.82 -14.22
N GLU A 72 -17.67 -8.53 -14.46
CA GLU A 72 -18.41 -8.39 -15.71
C GLU A 72 -19.07 -7.01 -15.87
N SER A 73 -19.70 -6.50 -14.82
CA SER A 73 -20.39 -5.21 -14.83
C SER A 73 -19.39 -4.07 -15.03
N PHE A 74 -18.28 -4.10 -14.30
CA PHE A 74 -17.21 -3.12 -14.44
C PHE A 74 -16.58 -3.17 -15.83
N SER A 75 -16.29 -4.36 -16.36
CA SER A 75 -15.69 -4.50 -17.70
C SER A 75 -16.60 -3.93 -18.79
N LYS A 76 -17.91 -4.23 -18.73
CA LYS A 76 -18.90 -3.66 -19.64
C LYS A 76 -18.98 -2.14 -19.52
N LEU A 77 -19.04 -1.63 -18.28
CA LEU A 77 -19.09 -0.19 -18.00
C LEU A 77 -17.84 0.53 -18.56
N ALA A 78 -16.64 -0.01 -18.30
CA ALA A 78 -15.38 0.57 -18.75
C ALA A 78 -15.31 0.68 -20.28
N VAL A 79 -15.77 -0.33 -21.02
CA VAL A 79 -15.81 -0.28 -22.49
C VAL A 79 -16.88 0.68 -23.01
N VAL A 80 -18.04 0.76 -22.35
CA VAL A 80 -19.09 1.73 -22.72
C VAL A 80 -18.59 3.16 -22.55
N LEU A 81 -17.94 3.45 -21.42
CA LEU A 81 -17.38 4.78 -21.12
C LEU A 81 -16.14 5.10 -21.96
N LYS A 82 -15.29 4.10 -22.22
CA LYS A 82 -14.03 4.26 -22.95
C LYS A 82 -13.88 3.17 -24.03
N PRO A 83 -14.52 3.32 -25.20
CA PRO A 83 -14.54 2.28 -26.24
C PRO A 83 -13.17 1.85 -26.76
N THR A 84 -12.15 2.70 -26.65
CA THR A 84 -10.75 2.38 -27.00
C THR A 84 -10.16 1.26 -26.13
N LEU A 85 -10.70 1.01 -24.94
CA LEU A 85 -10.32 -0.13 -24.09
C LEU A 85 -10.72 -1.48 -24.69
N LEU A 86 -11.68 -1.53 -25.62
CA LEU A 86 -12.13 -2.77 -26.22
C LEU A 86 -10.96 -3.55 -26.83
N ALA A 87 -9.97 -2.86 -27.44
CA ALA A 87 -8.77 -3.49 -28.01
C ALA A 87 -7.93 -4.29 -27.00
N HIS A 88 -8.11 -4.03 -25.71
CA HIS A 88 -7.39 -4.67 -24.60
C HIS A 88 -8.21 -5.75 -23.88
N MET A 89 -9.47 -6.00 -24.28
CA MET A 89 -10.39 -6.91 -23.61
C MET A 89 -10.87 -8.01 -24.57
N LYS A 90 -10.41 -9.25 -24.39
CA LYS A 90 -10.68 -10.36 -25.31
C LYS A 90 -12.08 -10.93 -25.15
N LEU A 91 -12.58 -11.00 -23.92
CA LEU A 91 -13.89 -11.55 -23.60
C LEU A 91 -15.00 -10.69 -24.20
N LEU A 92 -14.87 -9.36 -24.14
CA LEU A 92 -15.86 -8.43 -24.71
C LEU A 92 -15.82 -8.31 -26.23
N GLN A 93 -14.70 -8.70 -26.87
CA GLN A 93 -14.62 -8.78 -28.33
C GLN A 93 -15.33 -10.02 -28.91
N ARG A 94 -15.61 -11.04 -28.10
CA ARG A 94 -16.24 -12.27 -28.58
C ARG A 94 -17.74 -12.07 -28.79
N SER A 95 -18.19 -12.28 -30.02
CA SER A 95 -19.60 -12.41 -30.35
C SER A 95 -20.06 -13.87 -30.15
N ASN A 96 -20.75 -14.14 -29.03
CA ASN A 96 -21.58 -15.32 -28.71
C ASN A 96 -20.95 -16.55 -28.00
N ASP A 97 -21.58 -16.90 -26.86
CA ASP A 97 -21.93 -18.23 -26.31
C ASP A 97 -20.96 -19.40 -26.49
N SER A 98 -19.73 -19.27 -26.01
CA SER A 98 -18.93 -20.45 -25.64
C SER A 98 -18.72 -20.43 -24.13
N GLU A 99 -19.13 -21.51 -23.44
CA GLU A 99 -18.83 -21.71 -22.02
C GLU A 99 -17.31 -21.56 -21.79
N LEU A 100 -16.94 -20.88 -20.71
CA LEU A 100 -15.55 -20.68 -20.32
C LEU A 100 -14.96 -22.01 -19.85
N ASP A 101 -14.43 -22.83 -20.77
CA ASP A 101 -13.73 -24.08 -20.43
C ASP A 101 -12.52 -23.85 -19.50
N ASP A 102 -11.86 -22.68 -19.62
CA ASP A 102 -10.71 -22.27 -18.79
C ASP A 102 -10.58 -20.73 -18.78
N PRO A 103 -11.02 -20.03 -17.71
CA PRO A 103 -10.97 -18.56 -17.65
C PRO A 103 -9.53 -18.02 -17.75
N ASP A 104 -8.53 -18.74 -17.23
CA ASP A 104 -7.13 -18.28 -17.24
C ASP A 104 -6.51 -18.25 -18.63
N LYS A 105 -7.00 -19.09 -19.56
CA LYS A 105 -6.53 -19.08 -20.96
C LYS A 105 -7.29 -18.11 -21.86
N GLN A 106 -8.43 -17.60 -21.40
CA GLN A 106 -9.35 -16.86 -22.26
C GLN A 106 -9.35 -15.36 -22.01
N LEU A 107 -9.00 -14.93 -20.80
CA LEU A 107 -8.93 -13.52 -20.44
C LEU A 107 -7.67 -12.83 -20.96
N SER A 108 -7.80 -11.57 -21.36
CA SER A 108 -6.68 -10.68 -21.62
C SER A 108 -5.95 -10.30 -20.33
N VAL A 109 -4.77 -9.70 -20.46
CA VAL A 109 -4.01 -9.18 -19.31
C VAL A 109 -4.84 -8.15 -18.53
N THR A 110 -5.53 -7.25 -19.23
CA THR A 110 -6.39 -6.23 -18.64
C THR A 110 -7.58 -6.85 -17.91
N GLU A 111 -8.23 -7.86 -18.49
CA GLU A 111 -9.36 -8.53 -17.86
C GLU A 111 -8.96 -9.28 -16.59
N LYS A 112 -7.81 -9.98 -16.60
CA LYS A 112 -7.24 -10.59 -15.40
C LYS A 112 -7.00 -9.54 -14.32
N LYS A 113 -6.47 -8.37 -14.70
CA LYS A 113 -6.23 -7.28 -13.76
C LYS A 113 -7.50 -6.64 -13.20
N ILE A 114 -8.59 -6.58 -13.97
CA ILE A 114 -9.90 -6.17 -13.44
C ILE A 114 -10.41 -7.20 -12.43
N MET A 115 -10.30 -8.50 -12.75
CA MET A 115 -10.71 -9.58 -11.87
C MET A 115 -9.93 -9.56 -10.55
N ASP A 116 -8.59 -9.52 -10.63
CA ASP A 116 -7.70 -9.38 -9.47
C ASP A 116 -8.12 -8.21 -8.58
N ALA A 117 -8.34 -7.03 -9.18
CA ALA A 117 -8.71 -5.82 -8.43
C ALA A 117 -10.12 -5.90 -7.81
N CYS A 118 -11.06 -6.58 -8.47
CA CYS A 118 -12.38 -6.85 -7.90
C CYS A 118 -12.27 -7.79 -6.69
N ASP A 119 -11.50 -8.87 -6.81
CA ASP A 119 -11.31 -9.84 -5.73
C ASP A 119 -10.61 -9.20 -4.51
N ILE A 120 -9.59 -8.37 -4.76
CA ILE A 120 -8.93 -7.55 -3.73
C ILE A 120 -9.95 -6.64 -3.05
N SER A 121 -10.69 -5.85 -3.82
CA SER A 121 -11.65 -4.87 -3.28
C SER A 121 -12.76 -5.54 -2.46
N ASN A 122 -13.25 -6.69 -2.93
CA ASN A 122 -14.26 -7.49 -2.24
C ASN A 122 -13.72 -8.08 -0.93
N SER A 123 -12.47 -8.56 -0.93
CA SER A 123 -11.81 -9.09 0.28
C SER A 123 -11.50 -8.01 1.32
N LEU A 124 -11.17 -6.80 0.87
CA LEU A 124 -10.93 -5.66 1.77
C LEU A 124 -12.20 -5.13 2.40
N ASP A 125 -13.35 -5.34 1.75
CA ASP A 125 -14.69 -4.99 2.22
C ASP A 125 -14.82 -3.50 2.57
N ALA A 126 -15.21 -2.71 1.56
CA ALA A 126 -15.38 -1.26 1.68
C ALA A 126 -16.42 -0.82 2.73
N SER A 127 -17.25 -1.74 3.25
CA SER A 127 -18.18 -1.42 4.34
C SER A 127 -17.49 -1.25 5.70
N LYS A 128 -16.25 -1.73 5.84
CA LYS A 128 -15.43 -1.66 7.06
C LYS A 128 -14.45 -0.50 7.02
N ASP A 129 -14.24 0.13 8.18
CA ASP A 129 -13.23 1.18 8.33
C ASP A 129 -11.81 0.61 8.30
N ILE A 130 -11.60 -0.58 8.87
CA ILE A 130 -10.34 -1.32 8.84
C ILE A 130 -10.62 -2.71 8.27
N PRO A 131 -9.94 -3.15 7.19
CA PRO A 131 -10.09 -4.49 6.65
C PRO A 131 -9.76 -5.58 7.66
N SER A 132 -10.50 -6.68 7.63
CA SER A 132 -10.21 -7.85 8.47
C SER A 132 -9.10 -8.67 7.83
N THR A 133 -7.86 -8.40 8.20
CA THR A 133 -6.67 -9.02 7.59
C THR A 133 -6.08 -10.18 8.38
N GLU A 134 -6.82 -10.69 9.36
CA GLU A 134 -6.37 -11.81 10.19
C GLU A 134 -6.07 -13.05 9.32
N GLY A 135 -4.90 -13.64 9.51
CA GLY A 135 -4.46 -14.83 8.77
C GLY A 135 -3.95 -14.59 7.35
N TRP A 136 -3.87 -13.33 6.88
CA TRP A 136 -3.34 -13.03 5.54
C TRP A 136 -1.81 -13.10 5.50
N PRO A 137 -1.20 -13.83 4.53
CA PRO A 137 0.25 -13.92 4.42
C PRO A 137 0.90 -12.63 3.93
N ILE A 138 2.13 -12.38 4.35
CA ILE A 138 2.97 -11.31 3.79
C ILE A 138 3.44 -11.73 2.40
N SER A 139 3.14 -10.94 1.38
CA SER A 139 3.55 -11.20 -0.01
C SER A 139 4.46 -10.13 -0.59
N LYS A 140 4.71 -9.05 0.14
CA LYS A 140 5.42 -7.86 -0.34
C LYS A 140 6.09 -7.13 0.81
N VAL A 141 7.21 -6.47 0.51
CA VAL A 141 7.83 -5.45 1.35
C VAL A 141 7.60 -4.08 0.73
N ALA A 142 7.21 -3.10 1.55
CA ALA A 142 7.05 -1.71 1.17
C ALA A 142 7.90 -0.82 2.09
N VAL A 143 8.64 0.13 1.51
CA VAL A 143 9.54 1.00 2.26
C VAL A 143 9.21 2.46 1.98
N LEU A 144 8.96 3.22 3.05
CA LEU A 144 9.03 4.67 3.05
C LEU A 144 10.45 5.08 3.46
N LEU A 145 11.21 5.61 2.51
CA LEU A 145 12.56 6.09 2.76
C LEU A 145 12.53 7.60 3.06
N ILE A 146 13.12 8.01 4.17
CA ILE A 146 13.12 9.40 4.66
C ILE A 146 14.53 9.94 4.87
N ASP A 147 14.64 11.27 4.82
CA ASP A 147 15.89 11.97 5.09
C ASP A 147 16.30 11.92 6.58
N SER A 148 17.53 12.36 6.86
CA SER A 148 18.07 12.42 8.22
C SER A 148 17.28 13.37 9.14
N ARG A 149 16.56 14.34 8.56
CA ARG A 149 15.78 15.36 9.28
C ARG A 149 14.34 14.93 9.56
N LYS A 150 13.87 13.83 8.95
CA LYS A 150 12.48 13.36 8.96
C LYS A 150 11.51 14.42 8.39
N GLU A 151 11.98 15.19 7.42
CA GLU A 151 11.20 16.25 6.77
C GLU A 151 10.72 15.81 5.39
N ASN A 152 11.59 15.14 4.62
CA ASN A 152 11.32 14.75 3.24
C ASN A 152 11.44 13.23 3.04
N CYS A 153 10.68 12.71 2.07
CA CYS A 153 10.70 11.31 1.67
C CYS A 153 11.02 11.13 0.19
N PHE A 154 11.48 9.92 -0.11
CA PHE A 154 11.62 9.41 -1.46
C PHE A 154 10.35 8.62 -1.82
N LEU A 155 9.68 9.04 -2.88
CA LEU A 155 8.64 8.25 -3.54
C LEU A 155 9.06 7.98 -4.99
N LYS A 156 8.75 6.78 -5.47
CA LYS A 156 8.92 6.44 -6.87
C LYS A 156 7.84 7.14 -7.68
N HIS A 157 8.28 7.98 -8.62
CA HIS A 157 7.44 8.56 -9.66
C HIS A 157 8.18 8.37 -10.98
N SER A 158 7.82 7.32 -11.74
CA SER A 158 8.53 6.97 -12.97
C SER A 158 7.59 6.39 -14.02
N SER A 159 8.10 6.15 -15.23
CA SER A 159 7.37 5.38 -16.24
C SER A 159 6.93 4.00 -15.73
N MET A 160 7.64 3.41 -14.77
CA MET A 160 7.22 2.12 -14.18
C MET A 160 5.97 2.22 -13.30
N THR A 161 5.71 3.41 -12.72
CA THR A 161 4.51 3.73 -11.95
C THR A 161 3.48 4.47 -12.81
N GLU A 162 3.73 4.61 -14.12
CA GLU A 162 2.81 5.20 -15.09
C GLU A 162 2.24 6.57 -14.65
N GLY A 163 3.06 7.38 -13.96
CA GLY A 163 2.71 8.74 -13.55
C GLY A 163 2.08 8.90 -12.16
N VAL A 164 1.97 7.84 -11.35
CA VAL A 164 1.56 7.95 -9.93
C VAL A 164 2.75 7.78 -8.98
N PHE A 165 2.62 8.32 -7.76
CA PHE A 165 3.58 8.18 -6.67
C PHE A 165 3.39 6.85 -5.93
N SER A 166 4.49 6.15 -5.67
CA SER A 166 4.48 4.92 -4.88
C SER A 166 5.67 4.81 -3.94
N LEU A 167 5.53 3.94 -2.94
CA LEU A 167 6.63 3.55 -2.06
C LEU A 167 7.64 2.67 -2.81
N ILE A 168 8.78 2.41 -2.17
CA ILE A 168 9.69 1.38 -2.66
C ILE A 168 9.10 0.02 -2.32
N GLU A 169 8.41 -0.57 -3.30
CA GLU A 169 7.79 -1.89 -3.15
C GLU A 169 8.60 -2.99 -3.83
N LYS A 170 8.63 -4.18 -3.21
CA LYS A 170 9.22 -5.40 -3.77
C LYS A 170 8.38 -6.61 -3.35
N ASP A 171 7.91 -7.37 -4.33
CA ASP A 171 7.16 -8.60 -4.08
C ASP A 171 8.11 -9.69 -3.53
N LEU A 172 7.58 -10.55 -2.65
CA LEU A 172 8.29 -11.71 -2.13
C LEU A 172 8.11 -12.88 -3.10
N ASP A 173 9.19 -13.31 -3.74
CA ASP A 173 9.17 -14.50 -4.58
C ASP A 173 8.97 -15.75 -3.71
N VAL A 174 7.75 -16.29 -3.72
CA VAL A 174 7.36 -17.51 -2.97
C VAL A 174 8.24 -18.73 -3.35
N SER A 175 8.99 -18.67 -4.45
CA SER A 175 9.92 -19.73 -4.86
C SER A 175 11.26 -19.74 -4.11
N SER A 176 11.71 -18.63 -3.52
CA SER A 176 13.03 -18.56 -2.86
C SER A 176 13.03 -19.15 -1.44
N CYS A 177 11.87 -19.18 -0.76
CA CYS A 177 11.76 -19.75 0.59
C CYS A 177 11.90 -21.30 0.61
N ILE A 178 11.83 -21.97 -0.54
CA ILE A 178 11.92 -23.43 -0.63
C ILE A 178 13.38 -23.90 -0.76
N SER A 179 14.36 -23.02 -1.02
CA SER A 179 15.73 -23.44 -1.36
C SER A 179 16.74 -23.50 -0.21
N GLU A 180 16.44 -23.02 1.00
CA GLU A 180 17.46 -22.92 2.08
C GLU A 180 17.32 -23.91 3.25
N VAL A 181 16.35 -24.83 3.22
CA VAL A 181 16.20 -25.87 4.28
C VAL A 181 16.60 -27.28 3.83
N MET A 182 17.08 -27.47 2.60
CA MET A 182 17.56 -28.79 2.15
C MET A 182 18.83 -28.71 1.30
N SER A 183 19.93 -28.27 1.91
CA SER A 183 21.28 -28.49 1.39
C SER A 183 22.12 -29.27 2.39
N GLU A 184 21.66 -30.46 2.78
CA GLU A 184 22.54 -31.59 3.08
C GLU A 184 21.77 -32.91 2.98
N GLY A 185 22.13 -33.76 2.00
CA GLY A 185 21.70 -35.16 1.96
C GLY A 185 21.13 -35.64 0.62
N LYS A 186 21.83 -36.59 0.01
CA LYS A 186 21.57 -37.22 -1.29
C LYS A 186 20.24 -37.98 -1.39
N GLN A 187 19.64 -37.92 -2.59
CA GLN A 187 18.86 -38.96 -3.28
C GLN A 187 17.49 -39.43 -2.73
N LYS A 188 16.40 -39.12 -3.46
CA LYS A 188 15.60 -40.03 -4.34
C LYS A 188 14.17 -39.49 -4.52
N ARG A 189 13.75 -39.37 -5.79
CA ARG A 189 12.38 -39.03 -6.19
C ARG A 189 11.37 -40.03 -5.62
N LYS A 190 10.51 -39.59 -4.71
CA LYS A 190 9.21 -40.21 -4.43
C LYS A 190 8.14 -39.11 -4.47
N LYS A 191 7.14 -39.30 -5.34
CA LYS A 191 5.92 -38.49 -5.35
C LYS A 191 5.21 -38.70 -4.02
N ILE A 192 5.38 -37.76 -3.10
CA ILE A 192 4.60 -37.68 -1.87
C ILE A 192 3.43 -36.75 -2.18
N LYS A 193 2.23 -37.26 -1.98
CA LYS A 193 0.96 -36.54 -2.11
C LYS A 193 0.94 -35.52 -0.97
N VAL A 194 1.22 -34.25 -1.27
CA VAL A 194 1.28 -33.18 -0.28
C VAL A 194 -0.14 -32.79 0.09
N THR A 195 -0.61 -33.31 1.21
CA THR A 195 -1.76 -32.77 1.94
C THR A 195 -1.37 -31.36 2.38
N ARG A 196 -2.01 -30.34 1.81
CA ARG A 196 -1.86 -28.94 2.21
C ARG A 196 -2.29 -28.78 3.67
N ASN A 197 -1.33 -28.70 4.58
CA ASN A 197 -1.50 -27.96 5.82
C ASN A 197 -0.60 -26.72 5.70
N PHE A 198 -1.14 -25.66 5.09
CA PHE A 198 -0.52 -24.33 4.95
C PHE A 198 -0.92 -23.47 6.15
N PHE A 199 -0.34 -23.74 7.31
CA PHE A 199 -0.38 -22.82 8.43
C PHE A 199 1.00 -22.92 9.10
N GLU A 200 1.66 -21.77 9.26
CA GLU A 200 3.02 -21.59 9.80
C GLU A 200 4.20 -21.90 8.84
N ASP A 201 4.48 -20.95 7.96
CA ASP A 201 5.88 -20.56 7.70
C ASP A 201 5.85 -19.04 7.57
N ALA A 202 5.87 -18.35 8.71
CA ALA A 202 6.01 -16.90 8.73
C ALA A 202 7.41 -16.59 8.16
N VAL A 203 7.47 -15.83 7.07
CA VAL A 203 8.76 -15.36 6.55
C VAL A 203 9.49 -14.63 7.67
N ASP A 204 10.71 -15.07 7.94
CA ASP A 204 11.50 -14.53 9.05
C ASP A 204 11.77 -13.02 8.85
N GLU A 205 11.76 -12.27 9.96
CA GLU A 205 11.87 -10.82 9.95
C GLU A 205 13.21 -10.37 9.37
N ASP A 206 14.31 -11.10 9.60
CA ASP A 206 15.61 -10.77 9.03
C ASP A 206 15.59 -10.88 7.50
N THR A 207 14.84 -11.85 6.96
CA THR A 207 14.65 -12.01 5.51
C THR A 207 13.88 -10.83 4.93
N LEU A 208 12.80 -10.41 5.60
CA LEU A 208 12.01 -9.25 5.16
C LEU A 208 12.83 -7.95 5.20
N GLN A 209 13.66 -7.78 6.22
CA GLN A 209 14.58 -6.64 6.31
C GLN A 209 15.61 -6.66 5.18
N GLN A 210 16.22 -7.81 4.89
CA GLN A 210 17.17 -7.93 3.76
C GLN A 210 16.51 -7.57 2.43
N VAL A 211 15.26 -8.00 2.20
CA VAL A 211 14.48 -7.60 1.03
C VAL A 211 14.25 -6.08 1.03
N ALA A 212 13.96 -5.47 2.18
CA ALA A 212 13.80 -4.02 2.30
C ALA A 212 15.09 -3.26 1.93
N PHE A 213 16.24 -3.63 2.50
CA PHE A 213 17.53 -3.01 2.19
C PHE A 213 17.92 -3.21 0.72
N SER A 214 17.62 -4.37 0.14
CA SER A 214 17.83 -4.65 -1.29
C SER A 214 16.93 -3.76 -2.15
N ALA A 215 15.65 -3.63 -1.82
CA ALA A 215 14.70 -2.81 -2.57
C ALA A 215 15.09 -1.32 -2.56
N VAL A 216 15.57 -0.81 -1.42
CA VAL A 216 16.08 0.57 -1.34
C VAL A 216 17.31 0.75 -2.21
N LYS A 217 18.26 -0.19 -2.16
CA LYS A 217 19.48 -0.12 -2.99
C LYS A 217 19.15 -0.11 -4.48
N GLU A 218 18.21 -0.92 -4.92
CA GLU A 218 17.77 -0.96 -6.33
C GLU A 218 17.03 0.33 -6.73
N ALA A 219 16.17 0.87 -5.85
CA ALA A 219 15.42 2.08 -6.11
C ALA A 219 16.28 3.35 -6.11
N ALA A 220 17.33 3.36 -5.29
CA ALA A 220 18.28 4.45 -5.15
C ALA A 220 19.59 4.19 -5.92
N ASP A 221 19.60 3.23 -6.84
CA ASP A 221 20.80 2.94 -7.63
C ASP A 221 21.22 4.18 -8.42
N GLY A 222 22.50 4.53 -8.35
CA GLY A 222 23.04 5.77 -8.91
C GLY A 222 22.75 7.05 -8.11
N LYS A 223 21.98 7.01 -7.02
CA LYS A 223 21.66 8.17 -6.15
C LYS A 223 22.54 8.28 -4.90
N GLY A 224 23.55 7.41 -4.76
CA GLY A 224 24.59 7.54 -3.72
C GLY A 224 24.18 7.11 -2.31
N ILE A 225 23.03 6.45 -2.11
CA ILE A 225 22.59 5.96 -0.80
C ILE A 225 23.30 4.65 -0.45
N ASN A 226 24.05 4.62 0.66
CA ASN A 226 24.70 3.41 1.14
C ASN A 226 23.77 2.63 2.10
N GLN A 227 23.68 1.30 1.96
CA GLN A 227 22.91 0.45 2.87
C GLN A 227 23.33 0.61 4.34
N ASN A 228 24.61 0.84 4.62
CA ASN A 228 25.12 1.01 6.00
C ASN A 228 24.65 2.31 6.67
N GLU A 229 24.18 3.27 5.88
CA GLU A 229 23.64 4.55 6.33
C GLU A 229 22.13 4.47 6.59
N LEU A 230 21.49 3.35 6.25
CA LEU A 230 20.06 3.15 6.44
C LEU A 230 19.78 2.51 7.81
N ILE A 231 18.77 3.03 8.50
CA ILE A 231 18.22 2.43 9.72
C ILE A 231 16.72 2.25 9.58
N ILE A 232 16.21 1.13 10.07
CA ILE A 232 14.78 0.93 10.22
C ILE A 232 14.35 1.63 11.51
N ILE A 233 13.45 2.61 11.39
CA ILE A 233 12.94 3.34 12.55
C ILE A 233 11.57 2.83 13.00
N ARG A 234 10.84 2.17 12.09
CA ARG A 234 9.51 1.64 12.34
C ARG A 234 9.22 0.47 11.40
N SER A 235 8.50 -0.52 11.92
CA SER A 235 7.96 -1.63 11.12
C SER A 235 6.52 -1.91 11.51
N ASP A 236 5.67 -2.07 10.50
CA ASP A 236 4.25 -2.38 10.65
C ASP A 236 3.81 -3.35 9.55
N VAL A 237 2.52 -3.66 9.51
CA VAL A 237 1.90 -4.50 8.49
C VAL A 237 0.65 -3.79 7.98
N ALA A 238 0.46 -3.77 6.66
CA ALA A 238 -0.73 -3.22 6.02
C ALA A 238 -1.26 -4.19 4.97
N TYR A 239 -2.51 -4.03 4.55
CA TYR A 239 -3.06 -4.83 3.45
C TYR A 239 -2.34 -4.49 2.12
N SER A 240 -2.17 -5.48 1.25
CA SER A 240 -1.59 -5.27 -0.06
C SER A 240 -2.67 -4.94 -1.09
N LEU A 241 -2.36 -4.01 -2.00
CA LEU A 241 -3.17 -3.73 -3.18
C LEU A 241 -2.73 -4.52 -4.41
N SER A 242 -1.66 -5.34 -4.35
CA SER A 242 -1.18 -6.09 -5.52
C SER A 242 -1.75 -7.50 -5.65
N LYS A 243 -2.25 -8.08 -4.56
CA LYS A 243 -2.72 -9.46 -4.51
C LYS A 243 -3.82 -9.63 -3.47
N GLU A 244 -4.82 -10.44 -3.81
CA GLU A 244 -5.95 -10.74 -2.94
C GLU A 244 -5.50 -11.41 -1.64
N LYS A 245 -6.08 -10.96 -0.50
CA LYS A 245 -5.87 -11.53 0.83
C LYS A 245 -4.40 -11.65 1.22
N THR A 246 -3.59 -10.66 0.87
CA THR A 246 -2.19 -10.59 1.32
C THR A 246 -1.86 -9.29 2.01
N MET A 247 -0.78 -9.33 2.77
CA MET A 247 -0.23 -8.21 3.51
C MET A 247 1.09 -7.74 2.89
N ALA A 248 1.42 -6.49 3.16
CA ALA A 248 2.73 -5.92 2.94
C ALA A 248 3.40 -5.66 4.30
N ARG A 249 4.65 -6.09 4.44
CA ARG A 249 5.51 -5.66 5.55
C ARG A 249 5.98 -4.24 5.23
N PHE A 250 5.60 -3.29 6.06
CA PHE A 250 5.91 -1.88 5.86
C PHE A 250 7.05 -1.46 6.76
N TYR A 251 8.08 -0.83 6.18
CA TYR A 251 9.18 -0.24 6.91
C TYR A 251 9.27 1.26 6.66
N ILE A 252 9.53 2.02 7.71
CA ILE A 252 10.03 3.38 7.59
C ILE A 252 11.55 3.31 7.81
N MET A 253 12.30 3.68 6.79
CA MET A 253 13.76 3.64 6.78
C MET A 253 14.30 5.06 6.71
N GLN A 254 15.24 5.39 7.59
CA GLN A 254 15.88 6.70 7.66
C GLN A 254 17.31 6.61 7.17
N CYS A 255 17.73 7.57 6.34
CA CYS A 255 19.14 7.75 5.96
C CYS A 255 19.87 8.60 7.01
N LYS A 256 21.04 8.14 7.49
CA LYS A 256 21.86 8.85 8.49
C LYS A 256 22.56 10.08 7.92
N GLU A 257 23.07 9.99 6.69
CA GLU A 257 23.82 11.05 6.02
C GLU A 257 23.22 11.31 4.64
N SER A 258 22.38 12.33 4.51
CA SER A 258 21.90 12.77 3.20
C SER A 258 22.91 13.77 2.60
N LYS A 259 23.78 13.32 1.71
CA LYS A 259 24.70 14.21 0.95
C LYS A 259 24.02 14.94 -0.22
N SER A 260 22.79 14.54 -0.57
CA SER A 260 22.03 15.11 -1.67
C SER A 260 20.59 15.35 -1.24
N ASP A 261 20.23 16.61 -1.06
CA ASP A 261 18.83 17.04 -0.89
C ASP A 261 17.97 16.62 -2.11
N ASP A 262 18.59 16.43 -3.29
CA ASP A 262 17.93 16.03 -4.55
C ASP A 262 17.29 14.62 -4.55
N VAL A 263 17.55 13.79 -3.54
CA VAL A 263 16.95 12.45 -3.47
C VAL A 263 15.58 12.50 -2.80
N PHE A 264 15.39 13.42 -1.87
CA PHE A 264 14.22 13.51 -1.01
C PHE A 264 13.45 14.78 -1.36
N GLU A 265 12.70 14.70 -2.46
CA GLU A 265 12.04 15.88 -3.06
C GLU A 265 10.67 16.19 -2.44
N ILE A 266 10.06 15.21 -1.74
CA ILE A 266 8.66 15.30 -1.33
C ILE A 266 8.58 15.53 0.18
N PRO A 267 8.02 16.67 0.65
CA PRO A 267 7.77 16.87 2.06
C PRO A 267 6.80 15.82 2.59
N ILE A 268 7.18 15.14 3.67
CA ILE A 268 6.40 14.04 4.25
C ILE A 268 5.01 14.51 4.67
N ARG A 269 4.94 15.71 5.25
CA ARG A 269 3.68 16.32 5.66
C ARG A 269 2.77 16.61 4.47
N ASP A 270 3.32 17.10 3.36
CA ASP A 270 2.52 17.37 2.17
C ASP A 270 1.95 16.06 1.60
N ALA A 271 2.77 15.01 1.52
CA ALA A 271 2.33 13.69 1.06
C ALA A 271 1.22 13.10 1.96
N ILE A 272 1.31 13.21 3.28
CA ILE A 272 0.35 12.59 4.21
C ILE A 272 -0.89 13.46 4.44
N ASP A 273 -0.67 14.73 4.78
CA ASP A 273 -1.74 15.63 5.23
C ASP A 273 -2.55 16.17 4.04
N SER A 274 -1.90 16.41 2.90
CA SER A 274 -2.55 17.00 1.72
C SER A 274 -2.92 15.97 0.65
N SER A 275 -2.04 15.00 0.38
CA SER A 275 -2.22 14.10 -0.76
C SER A 275 -2.94 12.78 -0.44
N LEU A 276 -3.08 12.39 0.83
CA LEU A 276 -3.79 11.14 1.22
C LEU A 276 -5.15 11.39 1.87
N GLN A 277 -5.55 12.65 2.01
CA GLN A 277 -6.80 13.04 2.65
C GLN A 277 -7.81 13.57 1.62
N GLY A 278 -9.10 13.37 1.92
CA GLY A 278 -10.20 13.89 1.09
C GLY A 278 -10.71 12.94 0.01
N PRO A 279 -11.68 13.39 -0.81
CA PRO A 279 -12.35 12.54 -1.80
C PRO A 279 -11.47 12.30 -3.03
N LEU A 280 -11.70 11.20 -3.74
CA LEU A 280 -11.01 10.90 -5.02
C LEU A 280 -11.39 11.86 -6.15
N VAL A 281 -12.63 12.35 -6.13
CA VAL A 281 -13.16 13.31 -7.09
C VAL A 281 -13.84 14.44 -6.35
N THR A 282 -13.69 15.66 -6.87
CA THR A 282 -14.32 16.86 -6.29
C THR A 282 -15.05 17.62 -7.36
N LYS A 283 -16.11 18.35 -6.96
CA LYS A 283 -16.89 19.18 -7.86
C LYS A 283 -16.49 20.64 -7.67
N SER A 284 -15.93 21.24 -8.70
CA SER A 284 -15.60 22.67 -8.74
C SER A 284 -16.29 23.33 -9.93
N SER A 285 -16.98 24.44 -9.71
CA SER A 285 -17.70 25.19 -10.77
C SER A 285 -18.62 24.33 -11.63
N GLY A 286 -19.29 23.34 -11.02
CA GLY A 286 -20.22 22.43 -11.70
C GLY A 286 -19.57 21.27 -12.46
N LYS A 287 -18.23 21.17 -12.51
CA LYS A 287 -17.50 20.07 -13.15
C LYS A 287 -16.81 19.20 -12.12
N TRP A 288 -16.83 17.90 -12.37
CA TRP A 288 -16.08 16.94 -11.58
C TRP A 288 -14.63 16.85 -12.06
N THR A 289 -13.70 16.77 -11.13
CA THR A 289 -12.27 16.64 -11.40
C THR A 289 -11.64 15.65 -10.41
N VAL A 290 -10.63 14.91 -10.88
CA VAL A 290 -9.81 14.04 -10.04
C VAL A 290 -8.99 14.88 -9.06
N THR A 291 -8.78 14.37 -7.85
CA THR A 291 -7.93 14.98 -6.82
C THR A 291 -6.55 14.33 -6.78
N GLN A 292 -5.60 14.96 -6.08
CA GLN A 292 -4.25 14.42 -5.88
C GLN A 292 -4.23 13.08 -5.14
N VAL A 293 -5.31 12.67 -4.47
CA VAL A 293 -5.40 11.35 -3.82
C VAL A 293 -5.19 10.22 -4.83
N VAL A 294 -5.63 10.42 -6.07
CA VAL A 294 -5.41 9.44 -7.15
C VAL A 294 -3.93 9.32 -7.50
N ASP A 295 -3.14 10.40 -7.42
CA ASP A 295 -1.70 10.34 -7.68
C ASP A 295 -0.94 9.59 -6.59
N TYR A 296 -1.48 9.51 -5.37
CA TYR A 296 -0.81 8.90 -4.22
C TYR A 296 -1.50 7.61 -3.73
N PHE A 297 -2.38 7.01 -4.53
CA PHE A 297 -3.25 5.92 -4.07
C PHE A 297 -2.49 4.69 -3.55
N HIS A 298 -1.27 4.45 -4.02
CA HIS A 298 -0.40 3.38 -3.53
C HIS A 298 0.02 3.55 -2.07
N LEU A 299 -0.04 4.77 -1.53
CA LEU A 299 0.29 5.07 -0.14
C LEU A 299 -0.93 4.91 0.79
N LEU A 300 -2.15 4.85 0.25
CA LEU A 300 -3.39 4.75 1.05
C LEU A 300 -3.42 3.59 2.06
N PRO A 301 -2.89 2.37 1.79
CA PRO A 301 -2.82 1.31 2.79
C PRO A 301 -1.99 1.67 4.03
N TYR A 302 -1.05 2.61 3.87
CA TYR A 302 -0.08 2.99 4.89
C TYR A 302 -0.41 4.34 5.54
N ALA A 303 -1.42 5.07 5.03
CA ALA A 303 -1.75 6.43 5.44
C ALA A 303 -1.97 6.57 6.96
N GLY A 304 -2.69 5.62 7.58
CA GLY A 304 -2.91 5.61 9.04
C GLY A 304 -1.60 5.41 9.81
N ILE A 305 -0.79 4.44 9.40
CA ILE A 305 0.52 4.15 10.02
C ILE A 305 1.46 5.36 9.94
N MET A 306 1.49 6.00 8.77
CA MET A 306 2.30 7.19 8.51
C MET A 306 1.83 8.39 9.34
N SER A 307 0.52 8.59 9.47
CA SER A 307 -0.09 9.66 10.29
C SER A 307 0.20 9.44 11.78
N ASP A 308 0.06 8.20 12.26
CA ASP A 308 0.36 7.81 13.64
C ASP A 308 1.84 8.02 13.95
N TRP A 309 2.73 7.67 13.02
CA TRP A 309 4.16 7.89 13.15
C TRP A 309 4.53 9.38 13.26
N LEU A 310 3.95 10.24 12.42
CA LEU A 310 4.17 11.69 12.49
C LEU A 310 3.62 12.32 13.77
N SER A 311 2.51 11.79 14.27
CA SER A 311 1.84 12.31 15.48
C SER A 311 2.48 11.82 16.76
N SER A 312 3.28 10.74 16.70
CA SER A 312 3.97 10.21 17.86
C SER A 312 5.07 11.18 18.32
N PRO A 313 5.02 11.69 19.56
CA PRO A 313 6.12 12.47 20.09
C PRO A 313 7.38 11.60 20.03
N THR A 314 8.46 12.16 19.50
CA THR A 314 9.75 11.49 19.30
C THR A 314 10.27 10.97 20.64
N THR A 315 9.91 9.75 21.03
CA THR A 315 10.40 9.11 22.26
C THR A 315 10.91 7.71 21.97
N LEU A 316 12.23 7.67 21.84
CA LEU A 316 13.19 6.62 22.19
C LEU A 316 13.23 5.33 21.33
N PRO A 317 14.44 4.76 21.11
CA PRO A 317 14.61 3.52 20.37
C PRO A 317 13.87 2.37 21.05
N ASN A 318 13.17 1.58 20.25
CA ASN A 318 12.50 0.35 20.68
C ASN A 318 13.51 -0.66 21.24
N CYS A 319 13.71 -0.62 22.56
CA CYS A 319 13.96 -1.80 23.37
C CYS A 319 13.50 -1.50 24.80
N TRP A 320 12.19 -1.57 25.05
CA TRP A 320 11.68 -1.58 26.42
C TRP A 320 10.65 -2.69 26.54
N ASN A 321 11.01 -3.70 27.34
CA ASN A 321 10.12 -4.76 27.80
C ASN A 321 8.83 -4.17 28.40
N GLN A 322 7.70 -4.86 28.23
CA GLN A 322 6.39 -4.51 28.80
C GLN A 322 6.40 -4.17 30.30
N SER A 323 7.42 -4.62 31.05
CA SER A 323 7.65 -4.29 32.47
C SER A 323 7.97 -2.81 32.71
N ALA A 324 8.69 -2.15 31.81
CA ALA A 324 9.13 -0.77 32.01
C ALA A 324 8.03 0.27 31.72
N VAL A 325 7.10 -0.06 30.82
CA VAL A 325 5.92 0.76 30.54
C VAL A 325 4.99 0.79 31.77
N LEU A 326 4.86 -0.34 32.47
CA LEU A 326 4.12 -0.41 33.73
C LEU A 326 4.80 0.38 34.85
N GLN A 327 6.13 0.32 34.96
CA GLN A 327 6.89 1.14 35.91
C GLN A 327 6.79 2.64 35.63
N TYR A 328 6.77 3.05 34.35
CA TYR A 328 6.58 4.46 33.98
C TYR A 328 5.18 4.97 34.33
N MET A 329 4.15 4.13 34.13
CA MET A 329 2.77 4.45 34.49
C MET A 329 2.58 4.55 36.02
N GLU A 330 3.24 3.69 36.80
CA GLU A 330 3.24 3.79 38.27
C GLU A 330 3.94 5.05 38.78
N LEU A 331 5.07 5.44 38.17
CA LEU A 331 5.78 6.69 38.51
C LEU A 331 4.94 7.93 38.18
N PHE A 332 4.22 7.92 37.05
CA PHE A 332 3.33 9.01 36.67
C PHE A 332 2.12 9.13 37.62
N HIS A 333 1.61 7.99 38.10
CA HIS A 333 0.54 7.95 39.10
C HIS A 333 1.01 8.46 40.47
N LEU A 334 2.20 8.07 40.92
CA LEU A 334 2.82 8.55 42.16
C LEU A 334 3.10 10.06 42.13
N HIS A 335 3.55 10.58 40.99
CA HIS A 335 3.78 12.02 40.81
C HIS A 335 2.47 12.82 40.88
N ASN A 336 1.39 12.33 40.25
CA ASN A 336 0.08 12.98 40.33
C ASN A 336 -0.53 12.94 41.73
N ILE A 337 -0.34 11.85 42.48
CA ILE A 337 -0.77 11.76 43.89
C ILE A 337 0.03 12.75 44.76
N TYR A 338 1.34 12.89 44.52
CA TYR A 338 2.20 13.83 45.23
C TYR A 338 1.78 15.30 45.00
N VAL A 339 1.59 15.71 43.74
CA VAL A 339 1.16 17.07 43.37
C VAL A 339 -0.21 17.42 43.99
N GLN A 340 -1.10 16.45 44.14
CA GLN A 340 -2.42 16.67 44.76
C GLN A 340 -2.39 16.73 46.30
N SER A 341 -1.38 16.14 46.95
CA SER A 341 -1.32 16.02 48.42
C SER A 341 -0.82 17.27 49.16
N GLY A 342 -0.29 18.28 48.45
CA GLY A 342 -0.02 19.63 48.99
C GLY A 342 0.97 19.72 50.17
N THR A 343 1.74 18.66 50.46
CA THR A 343 2.72 18.67 51.57
C THR A 343 4.13 19.00 51.05
N PRO A 344 4.83 19.99 51.64
CA PRO A 344 6.15 20.40 51.19
C PRO A 344 7.19 19.44 51.79
N ILE A 345 7.50 18.35 51.09
CA ILE A 345 8.71 17.59 51.35
C ILE A 345 9.77 18.13 50.39
N GLU A 346 10.92 18.52 50.93
CA GLU A 346 12.03 19.13 50.18
C GLU A 346 12.37 18.29 48.93
N GLU A 347 12.47 18.96 47.78
CA GLU A 347 12.73 18.42 46.44
C GLU A 347 13.94 17.45 46.39
N LYS A 348 14.87 17.60 47.34
CA LYS A 348 16.04 16.73 47.53
C LYS A 348 15.69 15.33 48.03
N THR A 349 14.63 15.15 48.81
CA THR A 349 14.21 13.85 49.33
C THR A 349 13.53 13.01 48.24
N PHE A 350 12.77 13.65 47.34
CA PHE A 350 12.14 12.98 46.20
C PHE A 350 13.18 12.49 45.19
N LEU A 351 14.19 13.32 44.89
CA LEU A 351 15.29 12.94 44.02
C LEU A 351 16.14 11.80 44.63
N ALA A 352 16.35 11.82 45.96
CA ALA A 352 17.08 10.75 46.66
C ALA A 352 16.33 9.41 46.63
N CYS A 353 15.00 9.42 46.72
CA CYS A 353 14.17 8.21 46.58
C CYS A 353 14.24 7.63 45.17
N ILE A 354 14.26 8.47 44.13
CA ILE A 354 14.42 8.01 42.75
C ILE A 354 15.82 7.39 42.55
N ILE A 355 16.87 8.03 43.04
CA ILE A 355 18.24 7.54 42.88
C ILE A 355 18.48 6.20 43.62
N LEU A 356 17.91 6.04 44.82
CA LEU A 356 18.00 4.78 45.58
C LEU A 356 17.17 3.63 44.99
N TYR A 357 16.19 3.92 44.14
CA TYR A 357 15.35 2.90 43.49
C TYR A 357 15.95 2.37 42.17
N PHE A 358 16.92 3.11 41.60
CA PHE A 358 17.64 2.75 40.36
C PHE A 358 19.12 2.36 40.58
N SER A 359 19.56 2.25 41.84
CA SER A 359 20.86 1.67 42.24
C SER A 359 20.66 0.23 42.70
#